data_AF-A0A6C0HBP4-F1
#
_entry.id   AF-A0A6C0HBP4-F1
#
_cell.length_a   1.000
_cell.length_b   1.000
_cell.length_c   1.000
_cell.angle_alpha   90.00
_cell.angle_beta   90.00
_cell.angle_gamma   90.00
#
_symmetry.space_group_name_H-M   'P 1'
#
loop_
_entity.id
_entity.type
_entity.pdbx_description
1 polymer ?
#
loop_
_entity_poly.entity_id
_entity_poly.type
_entity_poly.pdbx_seq_one_letter_code
_entity_poly.pdbx_strand_id
1 'polypeptide(L)'
;MFSNQFETIDCAYPIIKETIPKSSLGYNTNNKYPEFPPLMNDGRSVTASYQPESVINNELITKNGIQSNWQYRKYLTENSKQIMEWNFREACTDAGYFKKHNETPLFGMEQNLQNSTPYLFSSVVDNAKPFGYANSDLKEIYLSREQLNARKISPAITQEEIWKKMK
;
A
#
# COMPACT_ATOMS: atom_id res chain seq x y z
N MET A 1 -22.18 -30.31 -51.87
CA MET A 1 -22.78 -29.32 -50.96
C MET A 1 -22.90 -30.01 -49.61
N PHE A 2 -21.99 -29.71 -48.67
CA PHE A 2 -22.04 -30.30 -47.34
C PHE A 2 -23.04 -29.48 -46.52
N SER A 3 -24.17 -30.09 -46.15
CA SER A 3 -25.13 -29.47 -45.24
C SER A 3 -24.48 -29.35 -43.87
N ASN A 4 -24.34 -28.13 -43.36
CA ASN A 4 -24.00 -27.89 -41.96
C ASN A 4 -25.07 -28.57 -41.11
N GLN A 5 -24.69 -29.63 -40.40
CA GLN A 5 -25.54 -30.22 -39.38
C GLN A 5 -25.69 -29.20 -38.23
N PHE A 6 -26.90 -29.06 -37.70
CA PHE A 6 -27.17 -28.17 -36.59
C PHE A 6 -26.52 -28.73 -35.32
N GLU A 7 -25.62 -27.98 -34.72
CA GLU A 7 -25.03 -28.32 -33.43
C GLU A 7 -25.93 -27.85 -32.27
N THR A 8 -25.90 -28.58 -31.16
CA THR A 8 -26.67 -28.24 -29.95
C THR A 8 -26.03 -27.06 -29.21
N ILE A 9 -26.81 -26.31 -28.42
CA ILE A 9 -26.34 -25.13 -27.65
C ILE A 9 -25.11 -25.44 -26.76
N ASP A 10 -24.92 -26.70 -26.41
CA ASP A 10 -23.78 -27.18 -25.60
C ASP A 10 -22.42 -26.91 -26.27
N CYS A 11 -22.33 -26.82 -27.59
CA CYS A 11 -21.08 -26.50 -28.29
C CYS A 11 -20.67 -25.02 -28.13
N ALA A 12 -21.61 -24.12 -27.84
CA ALA A 12 -21.34 -22.70 -27.64
C ALA A 12 -20.69 -22.41 -26.27
N TYR A 13 -20.85 -23.31 -25.30
CA TYR A 13 -20.32 -23.17 -23.94
C TYR A 13 -19.76 -24.50 -23.44
N PRO A 14 -18.56 -24.92 -23.88
CA PRO A 14 -17.96 -26.14 -23.36
C PRO A 14 -17.80 -26.01 -21.85
N ILE A 15 -18.26 -27.02 -21.10
CA ILE A 15 -18.02 -27.12 -19.66
C ILE A 15 -16.52 -27.35 -19.48
N ILE A 16 -15.77 -26.28 -19.23
CA ILE A 16 -14.36 -26.33 -18.90
C ILE A 16 -14.25 -26.98 -17.52
N LYS A 17 -14.02 -28.29 -17.48
CA LYS A 17 -13.54 -28.96 -16.28
C LYS A 17 -12.08 -28.53 -16.12
N GLU A 18 -11.84 -27.47 -15.35
CA GLU A 18 -10.50 -26.97 -15.06
C GLU A 18 -9.56 -28.13 -14.70
N THR A 19 -8.48 -28.30 -15.47
CA THR A 19 -7.44 -29.33 -15.25
C THR A 19 -6.35 -28.86 -14.29
N ILE A 20 -6.50 -27.65 -13.74
CA ILE A 20 -5.55 -27.05 -12.81
C ILE A 20 -6.15 -27.23 -11.42
N PRO A 21 -5.44 -27.82 -10.45
CA PRO A 21 -5.95 -27.95 -9.09
C PRO A 21 -6.30 -26.57 -8.56
N LYS A 22 -7.54 -26.41 -8.08
CA LYS A 22 -8.02 -25.19 -7.46
C LYS A 22 -7.06 -24.79 -6.34
N SER A 23 -6.44 -23.62 -6.47
CA SER A 23 -5.59 -23.06 -5.41
C SER A 23 -6.38 -23.02 -4.10
N SER A 24 -5.91 -23.75 -3.09
CA SER A 24 -6.51 -23.75 -1.75
C SER A 24 -6.46 -22.38 -1.07
N LEU A 25 -5.67 -21.45 -1.61
CA LEU A 25 -5.46 -20.11 -1.09
C LEU A 25 -6.04 -19.14 -2.13
N GLY A 26 -7.19 -18.53 -1.79
CA GLY A 26 -7.79 -17.46 -2.60
C GLY A 26 -6.79 -16.33 -2.80
N TYR A 27 -6.75 -15.75 -4.01
CA TYR A 27 -5.82 -14.68 -4.40
C TYR A 27 -4.42 -14.84 -3.80
N ASN A 28 -3.77 -15.98 -4.03
CA ASN A 28 -2.45 -16.19 -3.47
C ASN A 28 -1.47 -15.24 -4.16
N THR A 29 -1.12 -14.16 -3.45
CA THR A 29 0.10 -13.40 -3.72
C THR A 29 1.21 -14.41 -3.90
N ASN A 30 2.03 -14.31 -4.94
CA ASN A 30 3.18 -15.20 -5.19
C ASN A 30 4.25 -14.96 -4.10
N ASN A 31 3.93 -15.32 -2.87
CA ASN A 31 4.69 -15.02 -1.69
C ASN A 31 5.29 -16.30 -1.15
N LYS A 32 6.62 -16.38 -1.26
CA LYS A 32 7.39 -17.52 -0.77
C LYS A 32 7.34 -17.65 0.77
N TYR A 33 7.04 -16.55 1.48
CA TYR A 33 7.05 -16.49 2.94
C TYR A 33 5.68 -16.06 3.49
N PRO A 34 4.83 -16.99 3.94
CA PRO A 34 3.47 -16.70 4.39
C PRO A 34 3.38 -15.78 5.62
N GLU A 35 4.40 -15.79 6.49
CA GLU A 35 4.42 -14.95 7.71
C GLU A 35 4.89 -13.52 7.47
N PHE A 36 5.32 -13.20 6.25
CA PHE A 36 5.79 -11.87 5.87
C PHE A 36 4.87 -11.28 4.81
N PRO A 37 4.61 -9.96 4.82
CA PRO A 37 3.88 -9.33 3.74
C PRO A 37 4.64 -9.53 2.41
N PRO A 38 3.95 -9.78 1.29
CA PRO A 38 4.60 -10.02 0.01
C PRO A 38 5.41 -8.81 -0.45
N LEU A 39 6.67 -9.06 -0.81
CA LEU A 39 7.54 -8.09 -1.46
C LEU A 39 7.12 -7.93 -2.93
N MET A 40 6.18 -7.02 -3.21
CA MET A 40 5.85 -6.62 -4.58
C MET A 40 6.65 -5.37 -4.98
N ASN A 41 7.36 -5.44 -6.12
CA ASN A 41 8.17 -4.33 -6.62
C ASN A 41 7.33 -3.15 -7.17
N ASP A 42 6.04 -3.37 -7.44
CA ASP A 42 5.14 -2.32 -7.93
C ASP A 42 4.35 -1.61 -6.81
N GLY A 43 4.65 -1.92 -5.55
CA GLY A 43 4.04 -1.24 -4.39
C GLY A 43 2.58 -1.59 -4.13
N ARG A 44 1.99 -2.60 -4.79
CA ARG A 44 0.70 -3.15 -4.40
C ARG A 44 0.82 -3.84 -3.04
N SER A 45 0.59 -3.05 -2.01
CA SER A 45 0.35 -3.54 -0.67
C SER A 45 -0.89 -4.45 -0.70
N VAL A 46 -0.85 -5.57 -0.01
CA VAL A 46 -2.03 -6.44 0.23
C VAL A 46 -3.06 -5.78 1.14
N THR A 47 -2.95 -4.46 1.35
CA THR A 47 -3.94 -3.63 2.01
C THR A 47 -5.04 -3.23 1.05
N ALA A 48 -5.42 -4.10 0.11
CA ALA A 48 -6.78 -4.11 -0.39
C ALA A 48 -7.69 -4.00 0.84
N SER A 49 -8.71 -3.14 0.76
CA SER A 49 -9.70 -2.94 1.82
C SER A 49 -9.92 -4.24 2.58
N TYR A 50 -9.83 -4.21 3.93
CA TYR A 50 -9.93 -5.43 4.76
C TYR A 50 -11.17 -6.28 4.45
N GLN A 51 -12.19 -5.67 3.83
CA GLN A 51 -13.40 -6.32 3.35
C GLN A 51 -13.26 -6.81 1.91
N PRO A 52 -13.44 -8.11 1.64
CA PRO A 52 -13.41 -8.63 0.28
C PRO A 52 -14.61 -8.13 -0.55
N GLU A 53 -14.39 -7.91 -1.85
CA GLU A 53 -15.42 -7.44 -2.80
C GLU A 53 -16.70 -8.30 -2.84
N SER A 54 -16.58 -9.59 -2.53
CA SER A 54 -17.73 -10.50 -2.43
C SER A 54 -18.68 -10.12 -1.29
N VAL A 55 -18.14 -9.63 -0.17
CA VAL A 55 -18.92 -9.14 0.97
C VAL A 55 -19.60 -7.82 0.61
N ILE A 56 -18.89 -6.91 -0.06
CA ILE A 56 -19.45 -5.63 -0.53
C ILE A 56 -20.58 -5.86 -1.54
N ASN A 57 -20.42 -6.80 -2.47
CA ASN A 57 -21.45 -7.14 -3.44
C ASN A 57 -22.69 -7.77 -2.77
N ASN A 58 -22.48 -8.66 -1.79
CA ASN A 58 -23.59 -9.22 -1.01
C ASN A 58 -24.34 -8.11 -0.25
N GLU A 59 -23.60 -7.17 0.35
CA GLU A 59 -24.20 -6.02 1.03
C GLU A 59 -25.00 -5.15 0.05
N LEU A 60 -24.48 -4.89 -1.15
CA LEU A 60 -25.19 -4.18 -2.22
C LEU A 60 -26.49 -4.88 -2.60
N ILE A 61 -26.47 -6.21 -2.77
CA ILE A 61 -27.67 -7.00 -3.08
C ILE A 61 -28.70 -6.89 -1.97
N THR A 62 -28.28 -7.04 -0.71
CA THR A 62 -29.18 -6.96 0.46
C THR A 62 -29.75 -5.56 0.66
N LYS A 63 -28.93 -4.51 0.58
CA LYS A 63 -29.34 -3.10 0.75
C LYS A 63 -30.32 -2.64 -0.32
N ASN A 64 -30.14 -3.08 -1.57
CA ASN A 64 -31.02 -2.71 -2.67
C ASN A 64 -32.20 -3.68 -2.86
N GLY A 65 -32.35 -4.68 -1.98
CA GLY A 65 -33.45 -5.66 -2.05
C GLY A 65 -33.48 -6.44 -3.36
N ILE A 66 -32.32 -6.74 -3.95
CA ILE A 66 -32.23 -7.44 -5.24
C ILE A 66 -32.48 -8.92 -5.02
N GLN A 67 -33.57 -9.45 -5.59
CA GLN A 67 -34.00 -10.84 -5.38
C GLN A 67 -33.74 -11.74 -6.59
N SER A 68 -33.60 -11.15 -7.79
CA SER A 68 -33.46 -11.90 -9.03
C SER A 68 -32.25 -11.45 -9.85
N ASN A 69 -31.73 -12.36 -10.68
CA ASN A 69 -30.61 -12.07 -11.59
C ASN A 69 -30.94 -10.93 -12.57
N TRP A 70 -32.19 -10.86 -13.05
CA TRP A 70 -32.63 -9.77 -13.92
C TRP A 70 -32.56 -8.41 -13.21
N GLN A 71 -33.04 -8.31 -11.97
CA GLN A 71 -32.94 -7.09 -11.17
C GLN A 71 -31.48 -6.69 -10.92
N TYR A 72 -30.62 -7.67 -10.66
CA TYR A 72 -29.19 -7.44 -10.48
C TYR A 72 -28.56 -6.84 -11.74
N ARG A 73 -28.79 -7.45 -12.90
CA ARG A 73 -28.29 -6.94 -14.19
C ARG A 73 -28.83 -5.54 -14.48
N LYS A 74 -30.12 -5.31 -14.24
CA LYS A 74 -30.76 -3.99 -14.40
C LYS A 74 -30.08 -2.95 -13.52
N TYR A 75 -29.90 -3.25 -12.23
CA TYR A 75 -29.23 -2.37 -11.28
C TYR A 75 -27.81 -2.02 -11.71
N LEU A 76 -27.02 -3.02 -12.13
CA LEU A 76 -25.66 -2.81 -12.63
C LEU A 76 -25.65 -1.94 -13.89
N THR A 77 -26.61 -2.11 -14.80
CA THR A 77 -26.67 -1.27 -16.01
C THR A 77 -27.05 0.18 -15.70
N GLU A 78 -28.06 0.39 -14.85
CA GLU A 78 -28.57 1.72 -14.48
C GLU A 78 -27.54 2.50 -13.65
N ASN A 79 -26.80 1.83 -12.76
CA ASN A 79 -25.83 2.44 -11.85
C ASN A 79 -24.37 2.21 -12.26
N SER A 80 -24.12 1.68 -13.46
CA SER A 80 -22.78 1.29 -13.97
C SER A 80 -21.72 2.37 -13.77
N LYS A 81 -22.04 3.62 -14.12
CA LYS A 81 -21.12 4.76 -13.99
C LYS A 81 -20.71 5.02 -12.55
N GLN A 82 -21.66 4.98 -11.61
CA GLN A 82 -21.41 5.23 -10.19
C GLN A 82 -20.58 4.10 -9.58
N ILE A 83 -20.90 2.85 -9.92
CA ILE A 83 -20.16 1.67 -9.46
C ILE A 83 -18.72 1.72 -9.97
N MET A 84 -18.51 2.07 -11.25
CA MET A 84 -17.17 2.25 -11.79
C MET A 84 -16.39 3.36 -11.08
N GLU A 85 -17.00 4.52 -10.82
CA GLU A 85 -16.35 5.62 -10.10
C GLU A 85 -15.96 5.22 -8.67
N TRP A 86 -16.86 4.54 -7.96
CA TRP A 86 -16.61 4.05 -6.60
C TRP A 86 -15.49 3.02 -6.56
N ASN A 87 -15.56 1.99 -7.40
CA ASN A 87 -14.51 0.97 -7.48
C ASN A 87 -13.16 1.59 -7.86
N PHE A 88 -13.15 2.58 -8.75
CA PHE A 88 -11.95 3.31 -9.10
C PHE A 88 -11.39 4.10 -7.92
N ARG A 89 -12.22 4.83 -7.17
CA ARG A 89 -11.79 5.60 -6.01
C ARG A 89 -11.23 4.70 -4.91
N GLU A 90 -11.89 3.58 -4.62
CA GLU A 90 -11.41 2.60 -3.63
C GLU A 90 -10.09 1.94 -4.09
N ALA A 91 -9.98 1.55 -5.35
CA ALA A 91 -8.74 1.00 -5.91
C ALA A 91 -7.58 2.02 -5.90
N CYS A 92 -7.87 3.31 -6.14
CA CYS A 92 -6.86 4.36 -6.01
C CYS A 92 -6.37 4.47 -4.58
N THR A 93 -7.24 4.38 -3.57
CA THR A 93 -6.82 4.43 -2.16
C THR A 93 -5.89 3.28 -1.74
N ASP A 94 -5.97 2.13 -2.41
CA ASP A 94 -5.12 0.96 -2.17
C ASP A 94 -3.68 1.15 -2.68
N ALA A 95 -3.52 1.86 -3.81
CA ALA A 95 -2.21 2.21 -4.37
C ALA A 95 -1.54 3.43 -3.70
N GLY A 96 -2.22 4.09 -2.77
CA GLY A 96 -1.75 5.31 -2.10
C GLY A 96 -2.89 6.17 -1.57
N TYR A 97 -2.67 6.86 -0.45
CA TYR A 97 -3.70 7.62 0.27
C TYR A 97 -4.18 8.87 -0.54
N PHE A 98 -5.29 8.77 -1.29
CA PHE A 98 -5.89 9.90 -2.03
C PHE A 98 -7.05 10.60 -1.30
N LYS A 99 -7.50 10.11 -0.14
CA LYS A 99 -8.52 10.82 0.65
C LYS A 99 -7.89 12.02 1.33
N LYS A 100 -8.28 13.24 0.95
CA LYS A 100 -7.99 14.44 1.74
C LYS A 100 -8.66 14.29 3.11
N HIS A 101 -7.90 14.57 4.16
CA HIS A 101 -8.18 14.44 5.60
C HIS A 101 -9.35 15.29 6.15
N ASN A 102 -10.31 15.71 5.33
CA ASN A 102 -11.28 16.75 5.71
C ASN A 102 -12.76 16.30 5.77
N GLU A 103 -13.07 15.00 5.69
CA GLU A 103 -14.47 14.54 5.79
C GLU A 103 -14.69 13.47 6.86
N THR A 104 -14.08 13.66 8.03
CA THR A 104 -14.60 13.06 9.26
C THR A 104 -14.40 14.06 10.38
N PRO A 105 -15.46 14.70 10.92
CA PRO A 105 -15.33 15.35 12.21
C PRO A 105 -15.15 14.20 13.21
N LEU A 106 -13.91 13.99 13.62
CA LEU A 106 -13.57 13.06 14.67
C LEU A 106 -14.15 13.60 15.98
N PHE A 107 -15.42 13.29 16.22
CA PHE A 107 -16.12 13.59 17.46
C PHE A 107 -15.39 12.85 18.59
N GLY A 108 -14.44 13.52 19.25
CA GLY A 108 -13.76 13.01 20.44
C GLY A 108 -12.24 13.18 20.54
N MET A 109 -11.53 13.82 19.60
CA MET A 109 -10.06 14.00 19.71
C MET A 109 -9.59 15.46 19.81
N GLU A 110 -10.38 16.35 20.41
CA GLU A 110 -9.96 17.74 20.70
C GLU A 110 -9.28 17.91 22.08
N GLN A 111 -8.34 17.03 22.47
CA GLN A 111 -7.66 17.21 23.76
C GLN A 111 -6.12 17.10 23.73
N ASN A 112 -5.48 16.83 22.60
CA ASN A 112 -4.01 16.83 22.55
C ASN A 112 -3.44 17.27 21.19
N LEU A 113 -3.79 18.47 20.72
CA LEU A 113 -3.03 19.14 19.65
C LEU A 113 -1.83 19.94 20.23
N GLN A 114 -1.32 19.50 21.38
CA GLN A 114 -0.04 19.95 21.88
C GLN A 114 1.01 19.06 21.20
N ASN A 115 1.91 19.67 20.41
CA ASN A 115 3.06 19.07 19.71
C ASN A 115 2.93 18.89 18.18
N SER A 116 2.36 19.88 17.47
CA SER A 116 2.42 19.96 16.00
C SER A 116 3.74 20.56 15.47
N THR A 117 4.82 20.59 16.24
CA THR A 117 6.12 21.10 15.79
C THR A 117 7.11 19.95 15.59
N PRO A 118 7.79 19.86 14.44
CA PRO A 118 8.79 18.82 14.21
C PRO A 118 9.91 18.91 15.25
N TYR A 119 10.42 17.74 15.68
CA TYR A 119 11.54 17.69 16.61
C TYR A 119 12.80 18.25 15.95
N LEU A 120 13.40 19.26 16.59
CA LEU A 120 14.65 19.88 16.16
C LEU A 120 15.83 19.23 16.88
N PHE A 121 16.77 18.66 16.12
CA PHE A 121 18.01 18.11 16.65
C PHE A 121 18.99 19.22 17.00
N SER A 122 19.66 19.08 18.15
CA SER A 122 20.59 20.09 18.68
C SER A 122 21.93 20.13 17.94
N SER A 123 22.38 18.99 17.38
CA SER A 123 23.65 18.86 16.67
C SER A 123 23.65 17.65 15.74
N VAL A 124 24.66 17.54 14.86
CA VAL A 124 24.84 16.39 13.95
C VAL A 124 25.09 15.08 14.71
N VAL A 125 25.56 15.17 15.95
CA VAL A 125 25.87 14.01 16.82
C VAL A 125 24.71 13.68 17.76
N ASP A 126 23.61 14.44 17.70
CA ASP A 126 22.42 14.23 18.52
C ASP A 126 21.69 12.94 18.09
N ASN A 127 21.62 11.98 19.01
CA ASN A 127 21.02 10.67 18.79
C ASN A 127 19.62 10.53 19.44
N ALA A 128 18.97 11.65 19.80
CA ALA A 128 17.64 11.61 20.38
C ALA A 128 16.62 10.96 19.43
N LYS A 129 15.70 10.18 20.00
CA LYS A 129 14.63 9.49 19.25
C LYS A 129 13.27 10.04 19.68
N PRO A 130 12.80 11.13 19.05
CA PRO A 130 11.50 11.72 19.39
C PRO A 130 10.34 10.76 19.06
N PHE A 131 9.14 11.12 19.52
CA PHE A 131 7.93 10.37 19.21
C PHE A 131 7.74 10.21 17.69
N GLY A 132 7.47 8.99 17.23
CA GLY A 132 7.34 8.67 15.81
C GLY A 132 8.66 8.52 15.04
N TYR A 133 9.81 8.48 15.72
CA TYR A 133 11.10 8.27 15.06
C TYR A 133 11.18 6.88 14.41
N ALA A 134 11.24 6.86 13.07
CA ALA A 134 11.42 5.65 12.28
C ALA A 134 12.88 5.49 11.82
N ASN A 135 13.37 4.24 11.83
CA ASN A 135 14.69 3.86 11.31
C ASN A 135 14.57 3.23 9.94
N SER A 136 15.57 3.48 9.09
CA SER A 136 15.77 2.77 7.83
C SER A 136 17.26 2.66 7.55
N ASP A 137 17.68 1.60 6.88
CA ASP A 137 19.10 1.35 6.57
C ASP A 137 19.72 2.53 5.82
N LEU A 138 18.98 3.11 4.86
CA LEU A 138 19.43 4.28 4.10
C LEU A 138 19.61 5.52 4.99
N LYS A 139 18.70 5.73 5.95
CA LYS A 139 18.77 6.85 6.90
C LYS A 139 19.98 6.69 7.82
N GLU A 140 20.22 5.49 8.33
CA GLU A 140 21.37 5.22 9.20
C GLU A 140 22.69 5.40 8.45
N ILE A 141 22.79 4.91 7.21
CA ILE A 141 23.95 5.12 6.34
C ILE A 141 24.20 6.61 6.07
N TYR A 142 23.15 7.39 5.78
CA TYR A 142 23.29 8.83 5.53
C TYR A 142 23.76 9.58 6.79
N LEU A 143 23.07 9.40 7.91
CA LEU A 143 23.40 10.10 9.17
C LEU A 143 24.82 9.78 9.66
N SER A 144 25.26 8.52 9.54
CA SER A 144 26.63 8.13 9.90
C SER A 144 27.70 8.81 9.05
N ARG A 145 27.45 9.01 7.74
CA ARG A 145 28.35 9.74 6.85
C ARG A 145 28.45 11.21 7.21
N GLU A 146 27.31 11.84 7.53
CA GLU A 146 27.28 13.24 7.98
C GLU A 146 28.02 13.43 9.31
N GLN A 147 27.83 12.50 10.26
CA GLN A 147 28.57 12.50 11.53
C GLN A 147 30.09 12.36 11.32
N LEU A 148 30.52 11.50 10.38
CA LEU A 148 31.93 11.32 10.05
C LEU A 148 32.49 12.57 9.37
N ASN A 149 31.75 13.15 8.43
CA ASN A 149 32.13 14.40 7.75
C ASN A 149 32.27 15.56 8.73
N ALA A 150 31.34 15.70 9.69
CA ALA A 150 31.42 16.74 10.73
C ALA A 150 32.64 16.58 11.65
N ARG A 151 33.19 15.36 11.76
CA ARG A 151 34.42 15.07 12.53
C ARG A 151 35.71 15.20 11.70
N LYS A 152 35.63 15.56 10.42
CA LYS A 152 36.83 15.81 9.60
C LYS A 152 37.51 17.08 10.08
N ILE A 153 38.45 16.92 10.99
CA ILE A 153 39.38 17.97 11.40
C ILE A 153 40.67 17.74 10.62
N SER A 154 41.10 18.73 9.84
CA SER A 154 42.44 18.73 9.28
C SER A 154 43.40 19.17 10.39
N PRO A 155 44.36 18.33 10.82
CA PRO A 155 45.37 18.80 11.76
C PRO A 155 46.17 19.92 11.10
N ALA A 156 46.04 21.14 11.64
CA ALA A 156 46.89 22.25 11.28
C ALA A 156 48.19 22.11 12.07
N ILE A 157 49.21 21.53 11.44
CA ILE A 157 50.54 21.46 12.04
C ILE A 157 51.13 22.87 11.98
N THR A 158 51.38 23.47 13.15
CA THR A 158 52.11 24.75 13.21
C THR A 158 53.60 24.50 13.00
N GLN A 159 54.31 25.50 12.49
CA GLN A 159 55.74 25.39 12.25
C GLN A 159 56.52 25.08 13.57
N GLU A 160 56.02 25.57 14.70
CA GLU A 160 56.52 25.26 16.05
C GLU A 160 56.40 23.77 16.39
N GLU A 161 55.28 23.11 16.07
CA GLU A 161 55.12 21.67 16.27
C GLU A 161 56.07 20.84 15.39
N ILE A 162 56.36 21.32 14.18
CA ILE A 162 57.33 20.70 13.26
C ILE A 162 58.74 20.77 13.87
N TRP A 163 59.15 21.94 14.36
CA TRP A 163 60.46 22.12 14.98
C TRP A 163 60.61 21.31 16.27
N LYS A 164 59.55 21.16 17.06
CA LYS A 164 59.56 20.33 18.29
C LYS A 164 59.73 18.84 17.99
N LYS A 165 59.28 18.35 16.83
CA LYS A 165 59.49 16.96 16.38
C LYS A 165 60.86 16.70 15.75
N MET A 166 61.60 17.74 15.35
CA MET A 166 62.91 17.61 14.70
C MET A 166 64.10 17.55 15.67
N LYS A 167 63.90 17.79 16.96
CA LYS A 167 64.89 17.56 18.02
C LYS A 167 64.69 16.18 18.62
#